data_AF-A0A1V4QNS6-F1
#
_entry.id   AF-A0A1V4QNS6-F1
#
_cell.length_a   1.000
_cell.length_b   1.000
_cell.length_c   1.000
_cell.angle_alpha   90.00
_cell.angle_beta   90.00
_cell.angle_gamma   90.00
#
_symmetry.space_group_name_H-M   'P 1'
#
loop_
_entity.id
_entity.type
_entity.pdbx_description
1 polymer ?
#
loop_
_entity_poly.entity_id
_entity_poly.type
_entity_poly.pdbx_seq_one_letter_code
_entity_poly.pdbx_strand_id
1 'polypeptide(L)'
;GDDLVGQYLAYTYPYDVFARIKDIAEAIRIRCLDGLIHYTQNFCFRQTQDLLLRQRLTVPILTIEGDRPSALDHRTRMRLEAFVDVLRR
;
A
#
# COMPACT_ATOMS: atom_id res chain seq x y z
N GLY A 1 -18.26 -17.32 7.11
CA GLY A 1 -16.85 -17.64 6.86
C GLY A 1 -16.39 -18.50 8.01
N ASP A 2 -16.91 -19.73 8.06
CA ASP A 2 -17.09 -20.41 9.34
C ASP A 2 -16.20 -21.66 9.47
N ASP A 3 -15.32 -21.91 8.49
CA ASP A 3 -14.32 -22.97 8.50
C ASP A 3 -12.95 -22.48 8.01
N LEU A 4 -11.92 -23.31 8.24
CA LEU A 4 -10.53 -23.01 7.87
C LEU A 4 -10.35 -22.83 6.36
N VAL A 5 -11.12 -23.57 5.56
CA VAL A 5 -11.05 -23.52 4.08
C VAL A 5 -11.55 -22.16 3.59
N GLY A 6 -12.68 -21.69 4.12
CA GLY A 6 -13.22 -20.38 3.82
C GLY A 6 -12.28 -19.24 4.22
N GLN A 7 -11.60 -19.35 5.36
CA GLN A 7 -10.58 -18.38 5.77
C GLN A 7 -9.37 -18.37 4.84
N TYR A 8 -8.90 -19.56 4.43
CA TYR A 8 -7.78 -19.67 3.49
C TYR A 8 -8.13 -19.08 2.13
N LEU A 9 -9.33 -19.35 1.63
CA LEU A 9 -9.83 -18.76 0.38
C LEU A 9 -9.99 -17.25 0.51
N ALA A 10 -10.45 -16.73 1.64
CA ALA A 10 -10.58 -15.28 1.83
C ALA A 10 -9.24 -14.54 1.96
N TYR A 11 -8.11 -15.24 2.13
CA TYR A 11 -6.81 -14.61 2.23
C TYR A 11 -6.48 -13.87 0.93
N THR A 12 -6.19 -12.58 1.02
CA THR A 12 -6.12 -11.70 -0.16
C THR A 12 -4.79 -11.71 -0.91
N TYR A 13 -3.77 -12.36 -0.34
CA TYR A 13 -2.41 -12.44 -0.89
C TYR A 13 -2.25 -13.15 -2.25
N PRO A 14 -2.98 -14.25 -2.55
CA PRO A 14 -2.83 -14.98 -3.81
C PRO A 14 -3.56 -14.31 -4.99
N TYR A 15 -4.37 -13.28 -4.74
CA TYR A 15 -5.14 -12.62 -5.80
C TYR A 15 -4.34 -11.59 -6.59
N ASP A 16 -4.83 -11.28 -7.78
CA ASP A 16 -4.21 -10.34 -8.71
C ASP A 16 -4.19 -8.88 -8.20
N VAL A 17 -3.53 -8.02 -8.96
CA VAL A 17 -3.40 -6.60 -8.62
C VAL A 17 -4.75 -5.86 -8.54
N PHE A 18 -5.75 -6.26 -9.33
CA PHE A 18 -7.04 -5.59 -9.37
C PHE A 18 -7.90 -5.93 -8.16
N ALA A 19 -7.86 -7.19 -7.70
CA ALA A 19 -8.47 -7.59 -6.44
C ALA A 19 -7.89 -6.79 -5.26
N ARG A 20 -6.56 -6.62 -5.22
CA ARG A 20 -5.88 -5.80 -4.21
C ARG A 20 -6.29 -4.32 -4.29
N ILE A 21 -6.34 -3.74 -5.50
CA ILE A 21 -6.76 -2.35 -5.70
C ILE A 21 -8.20 -2.14 -5.20
N LYS A 22 -9.10 -3.08 -5.49
CA LYS A 22 -10.49 -3.01 -5.02
C LYS A 22 -10.58 -3.03 -3.49
N ASP A 23 -9.83 -3.93 -2.85
CA ASP A 23 -9.77 -4.04 -1.39
C ASP A 23 -9.22 -2.74 -0.74
N ILE A 24 -8.13 -2.19 -1.30
CA ILE A 24 -7.53 -0.94 -0.82
C ILE A 24 -8.49 0.25 -1.02
N ALA A 25 -9.16 0.33 -2.18
CA ALA A 25 -10.12 1.40 -2.46
C ALA A 25 -11.29 1.40 -1.46
N GLU A 26 -11.79 0.20 -1.12
CA GLU A 26 -12.85 0.07 -0.11
C GLU A 26 -12.35 0.47 1.29
N ALA A 27 -11.13 0.08 1.66
CA ALA A 27 -10.53 0.50 2.92
C ALA A 27 -10.31 2.02 2.99
N ILE A 28 -9.87 2.66 1.90
CA ILE A 28 -9.75 4.11 1.78
C ILE A 28 -11.09 4.78 2.07
N ARG A 29 -12.16 4.28 1.45
CA ARG A 29 -13.52 4.83 1.58
C ARG A 29 -14.08 4.66 3.00
N ILE A 30 -14.01 3.46 3.57
CA ILE A 30 -14.60 3.16 4.88
C ILE A 30 -13.84 3.86 6.01
N ARG A 31 -12.52 3.97 5.89
CA ARG A 31 -11.65 4.54 6.93
C ARG A 31 -11.38 6.02 6.73
N CYS A 32 -11.90 6.62 5.65
CA CYS A 32 -11.64 8.01 5.27
C CYS A 32 -10.15 8.33 5.25
N LEU A 33 -9.35 7.53 4.53
CA LEU A 33 -7.90 7.70 4.49
C LEU A 33 -7.52 8.91 3.64
N ASP A 34 -6.64 9.76 4.16
CA ASP A 34 -6.12 10.92 3.42
C ASP A 34 -4.99 10.54 2.46
N GLY A 35 -4.31 9.40 2.68
CA GLY A 35 -3.16 8.98 1.89
C GLY A 35 -2.77 7.53 2.13
N LEU A 36 -1.94 6.99 1.26
CA LEU A 36 -1.45 5.61 1.32
C LEU A 36 0.09 5.57 1.31
N ILE A 37 0.66 4.73 2.18
CA ILE A 37 2.08 4.36 2.09
C ILE A 37 2.17 2.95 1.48
N HIS A 38 2.70 2.85 0.27
CA HIS A 38 2.98 1.59 -0.41
C HIS A 38 4.40 1.14 -0.08
N TYR A 39 4.54 0.32 0.96
CA TYR A 39 5.81 -0.27 1.34
C TYR A 39 6.07 -1.56 0.53
N THR A 40 7.21 -1.63 -0.15
CA THR A 40 7.61 -2.80 -0.94
C THR A 40 8.97 -3.31 -0.49
N GLN A 41 9.20 -4.62 -0.69
CA GLN A 41 10.52 -5.19 -0.51
C GLN A 41 11.39 -4.92 -1.75
N ASN A 42 12.69 -4.71 -1.56
CA ASN A 42 13.67 -4.63 -2.65
C ASN A 42 13.52 -5.84 -3.59
N PHE A 43 13.56 -5.58 -4.91
CA PHE A 43 13.41 -6.60 -5.97
C PHE A 43 12.06 -7.34 -5.98
N CYS A 44 11.03 -6.81 -5.33
CA CYS A 44 9.69 -7.35 -5.45
C CYS A 44 9.05 -6.92 -6.77
N PHE A 45 8.63 -7.87 -7.61
CA PHE A 45 7.95 -7.57 -8.89
C PHE A 45 6.72 -6.66 -8.71
N ARG A 46 6.12 -6.63 -7.51
CA ARG A 46 4.97 -5.77 -7.17
C ARG A 46 5.32 -4.27 -7.20
N GLN A 47 6.59 -3.89 -7.25
CA GLN A 47 7.00 -2.51 -7.54
C GLN A 47 6.40 -2.03 -8.87
N THR A 48 6.29 -2.91 -9.88
CA THR A 48 5.64 -2.57 -11.16
C THR A 48 4.16 -2.22 -11.03
N GLN A 49 3.50 -2.64 -9.95
CA GLN A 49 2.09 -2.36 -9.67
C GLN A 49 1.88 -0.95 -9.10
N ASP A 50 2.94 -0.24 -8.74
CA ASP A 50 2.86 1.12 -8.19
C ASP A 50 2.16 2.09 -9.15
N LEU A 51 2.47 1.99 -10.45
CA LEU A 51 1.82 2.79 -11.49
C LEU A 51 0.30 2.54 -11.52
N LEU A 52 -0.12 1.28 -11.43
CA LEU A 52 -1.53 0.92 -11.42
C LEU A 52 -2.25 1.41 -10.16
N LEU A 53 -1.60 1.35 -8.99
CA LEU A 53 -2.15 1.90 -7.75
C LEU A 53 -2.38 3.41 -7.88
N ARG A 54 -1.39 4.15 -8.40
CA ARG A 54 -1.48 5.59 -8.60
C ARG A 54 -2.54 6.00 -9.61
N GLN A 55 -2.75 5.19 -10.66
CA GLN A 55 -3.77 5.45 -11.68
C GLN A 55 -5.19 5.14 -11.21
N ARG A 56 -5.37 4.25 -10.23
CA ARG A 56 -6.69 3.72 -9.86
C ARG A 56 -7.19 4.18 -8.50
N LEU A 57 -6.32 4.62 -7.60
CA LEU A 57 -6.69 5.11 -6.27
C LEU A 57 -6.73 6.63 -6.26
N THR A 58 -7.64 7.19 -5.48
CA THR A 58 -7.93 8.63 -5.46
C THR A 58 -7.10 9.43 -4.46
N VAL A 59 -6.38 8.74 -3.57
CA VAL A 59 -5.59 9.37 -2.50
C VAL A 59 -4.11 9.47 -2.90
N PRO A 60 -3.37 10.48 -2.40
CA PRO A 60 -1.92 10.55 -2.52
C PRO A 60 -1.24 9.25 -2.08
N ILE A 61 -0.21 8.81 -2.81
CA ILE A 61 0.54 7.58 -2.51
C ILE A 61 2.04 7.88 -2.37
N LEU A 62 2.65 7.46 -1.26
CA LEU A 62 4.09 7.42 -1.06
C LEU A 62 4.60 5.98 -1.13
N THR A 63 5.54 5.72 -2.04
CA THR A 63 6.16 4.39 -2.19
C THR A 63 7.48 4.34 -1.45
N ILE A 64 7.64 3.41 -0.51
CA ILE A 64 8.88 3.21 0.25
C ILE A 64 9.39 1.79 -0.03
N GLU A 65 10.70 1.66 -0.14
CA GLU A 65 11.34 0.36 -0.34
C GLU A 65 12.19 0.03 0.89
N GLY A 66 12.18 -1.22 1.30
CA GLY A 66 13.03 -1.76 2.36
C GLY A 66 13.33 -3.22 2.13
N ASP A 67 14.13 -3.83 3.00
CA ASP A 67 14.45 -5.27 2.89
C ASP A 67 14.43 -5.93 4.26
N ARG A 68 15.48 -5.69 5.06
CA ARG A 68 15.53 -6.15 6.45
C ARG A 68 15.04 -5.06 7.40
N PRO A 69 14.50 -5.44 8.58
CA PRO A 69 14.23 -4.48 9.64
C PRO A 69 15.49 -3.66 9.94
N SER A 70 15.39 -2.34 9.81
CA SER A 70 16.50 -1.40 10.03
C SER A 70 15.97 -0.09 10.60
N ALA A 71 16.89 0.73 11.10
CA ALA A 71 16.56 2.11 11.46
C ALA A 71 16.11 2.88 10.21
N LEU A 72 15.19 3.82 10.40
CA LEU A 72 14.71 4.70 9.33
C LEU A 72 15.87 5.57 8.82
N ASP A 73 16.22 5.40 7.55
CA ASP A 73 17.26 6.22 6.93
C ASP A 73 16.77 7.67 6.70
N HIS A 74 17.73 8.59 6.61
CA HIS A 74 17.42 10.02 6.50
C HIS A 74 16.60 10.35 5.25
N ARG A 75 16.84 9.66 4.13
CA ARG A 75 16.10 9.90 2.88
C ARG A 75 14.64 9.46 3.03
N THR A 76 14.37 8.30 3.60
CA THR A 76 12.98 7.87 3.85
C THR A 76 12.27 8.78 4.83
N ARG A 77 12.98 9.24 5.88
CA ARG A 77 12.44 10.23 6.83
C ARG A 77 12.01 11.53 6.16
N MET A 78 12.88 12.13 5.35
CA MET A 78 12.57 13.36 4.62
C MET A 78 11.35 13.19 3.68
N ARG A 79 11.22 12.02 3.04
CA ARG A 79 10.08 11.73 2.16
C ARG A 79 8.77 11.57 2.93
N LEU A 80 8.81 10.98 4.12
CA LEU A 80 7.65 10.90 5.00
C LEU A 80 7.21 12.27 5.47
N GLU A 81 8.16 13.11 5.91
CA GLU A 81 7.89 14.49 6.33
C GLU A 81 7.23 15.29 5.18
N ALA A 82 7.81 15.25 3.98
CA ALA A 82 7.24 15.90 2.80
C ALA A 82 5.86 15.34 2.40
N PHE A 83 5.62 14.03 2.58
CA PHE A 83 4.33 13.43 2.28
C PHE A 83 3.25 13.87 3.27
N VAL A 84 3.57 13.98 4.56
CA VAL A 84 2.64 14.53 5.55
C VAL A 84 2.25 15.97 5.20
N ASP A 85 3.18 16.78 4.70
CA ASP A 85 2.86 18.14 4.23
C ASP A 85 1.95 18.15 2.99
N VAL A 86 2.04 17.14 2.12
CA VAL A 86 1.08 16.96 1.01
C VAL A 86 -0.32 16.66 1.53
N LEU A 87 -0.44 15.83 2.58
CA LEU A 87 -1.74 15.44 3.16
C LEU A 87 -2.43 16.58 3.94
N ARG A 88 -1.67 17.58 4.38
CA ARG A 88 -2.19 18.74 5.13
C ARG A 88 -2.71 19.88 4.24
N ARG A 89 -2.56 19.77 2.92
CA ARG A 89 -3.03 20.75 1.93
C ARG A 89 -4.42 20.39 1.44
#